data_AF-A0A2E0BRZ9-F1
#
_entry.id   AF-A0A2E0BRZ9-F1
#
_cell.length_a   1.000
_cell.length_b   1.000
_cell.length_c   1.000
_cell.angle_alpha   90.00
_cell.angle_beta   90.00
_cell.angle_gamma   90.00
#
_symmetry.space_group_name_H-M   'P 1'
#
loop_
_entity.id
_entity.type
_entity.pdbx_description
1 polymer ?
#
loop_
_entity_poly.entity_id
_entity_poly.type
_entity_poly.pdbx_seq_one_letter_code
_entity_poly.pdbx_strand_id
1 'polypeptide(L)'
;MSNRKKHNKIKNTGILFELLTRQIAVDVMNDSKNSPSVKIIKEYFNENSQLGKENELYKVLIEKKYKTTEQANILIEAVIKNRRKLSNRKLKTEKYNLIKTIKENYDVTAFFNARIPNYKVLASVYTLFENESVKDVVDTIEETDSKITILENITFSNTKTTKSQNKVVENYSTQDSDVRLLTYQLLVDKFNKKYSNLNESQKNLLREYINNLSNTNSLREFIDTEVTKVKSKLKNHLSKINDKITKIKLTEAIKHTDNAVGGKFVKDSHVVSLMRYYELIKELDNVHKDK
;
A
#
# COMPACT_ATOMS: atom_id res chain seq x y z
N MET A 1 -14.82 -32.73 -13.39
CA MET A 1 -14.01 -32.08 -12.32
C MET A 1 -13.58 -30.71 -12.84
N SER A 2 -14.21 -29.63 -12.36
CA SER A 2 -13.83 -28.27 -12.76
C SER A 2 -12.48 -27.95 -12.12
N ASN A 3 -11.43 -27.81 -12.94
CA ASN A 3 -10.18 -27.21 -12.51
C ASN A 3 -10.47 -25.73 -12.19
N ARG A 4 -10.90 -25.43 -10.96
CA ARG A 4 -10.98 -24.05 -10.45
C ARG A 4 -9.59 -23.44 -10.63
N LYS A 5 -9.42 -22.60 -11.65
CA LYS A 5 -8.18 -21.86 -11.87
C LYS A 5 -8.01 -20.94 -10.65
N LYS A 6 -7.24 -21.38 -9.65
CA LYS A 6 -6.90 -20.55 -8.49
C LYS A 6 -6.34 -19.23 -9.03
N HIS A 7 -6.99 -18.13 -8.65
CA HIS A 7 -6.54 -16.76 -8.92
C HIS A 7 -5.04 -16.66 -8.65
N ASN A 8 -4.26 -16.37 -9.70
CA ASN A 8 -2.82 -16.21 -9.56
C ASN A 8 -2.53 -14.73 -9.33
N LYS A 9 -2.39 -14.35 -8.05
CA LYS A 9 -2.06 -12.98 -7.61
C LYS A 9 -0.91 -12.35 -8.41
N ILE A 10 0.08 -13.17 -8.77
CA ILE A 10 1.31 -12.75 -9.45
C ILE A 10 1.02 -12.21 -10.86
N LYS A 11 -0.11 -12.59 -11.47
CA LYS A 11 -0.49 -12.17 -12.82
C LYS A 11 -1.57 -11.08 -12.84
N ASN A 12 -2.04 -10.61 -11.70
CA ASN A 12 -3.08 -9.59 -11.68
C ASN A 12 -2.47 -8.20 -11.84
N THR A 13 -2.81 -7.52 -12.94
CA THR A 13 -2.25 -6.21 -13.30
C THR A 13 -2.50 -5.14 -12.24
N GLY A 14 -3.72 -5.06 -11.70
CA GLY A 14 -4.04 -4.11 -10.64
C GLY A 14 -3.32 -4.44 -9.32
N ILE A 15 -3.13 -5.72 -9.01
CA ILE A 15 -2.33 -6.13 -7.83
C ILE A 15 -0.86 -5.75 -8.02
N LEU A 16 -0.27 -6.06 -9.18
CA LEU A 16 1.14 -5.74 -9.45
C LEU A 16 1.38 -4.23 -9.35
N PHE A 17 0.46 -3.42 -9.86
CA PHE A 17 0.54 -1.97 -9.74
C PHE A 17 0.46 -1.50 -8.28
N GLU A 18 -0.50 -1.99 -7.49
CA GLU A 18 -0.66 -1.64 -6.07
C GLU A 18 0.56 -2.07 -5.23
N LEU A 19 1.17 -3.20 -5.53
CA LEU A 19 2.39 -3.66 -4.86
C LEU A 19 3.57 -2.74 -5.20
N LEU A 20 3.73 -2.35 -6.47
CA LEU A 20 4.80 -1.45 -6.89
C LEU A 20 4.64 -0.04 -6.31
N THR A 21 3.43 0.51 -6.25
CA THR A 21 3.19 1.84 -5.67
C THR A 21 3.53 1.89 -4.19
N ARG A 22 3.27 0.80 -3.45
CA ARG A 22 3.73 0.64 -2.06
C ARG A 22 5.24 0.54 -1.97
N GLN A 23 5.85 -0.20 -2.90
CA GLN A 23 7.30 -0.37 -2.96
C GLN A 23 8.04 0.96 -3.17
N ILE A 24 7.42 1.97 -3.79
CA ILE A 24 7.99 3.32 -3.86
C ILE A 24 8.29 3.86 -2.46
N ALA A 25 7.36 3.72 -1.52
CA ALA A 25 7.55 4.23 -0.16
C ALA A 25 8.71 3.49 0.54
N VAL A 26 8.83 2.18 0.33
CA VAL A 26 9.94 1.37 0.87
C VAL A 26 11.28 1.82 0.28
N ASP A 27 11.33 1.98 -1.05
CA ASP A 27 12.54 2.39 -1.76
C ASP A 27 13.00 3.78 -1.32
N VAL A 28 12.06 4.72 -1.10
CA VAL A 28 12.35 6.07 -0.60
C VAL A 28 12.84 6.04 0.85
N MET A 29 12.24 5.22 1.73
CA MET A 29 12.70 5.04 3.11
C MET A 29 14.10 4.41 3.24
N ASN A 30 14.58 3.77 2.18
CA ASN A 30 15.90 3.14 2.14
C ASN A 30 16.96 4.05 1.47
N ASP A 31 16.68 5.36 1.33
CA ASP A 31 17.56 6.35 0.70
C ASP A 31 18.05 5.96 -0.71
N SER A 32 17.26 5.16 -1.43
CA SER A 32 17.55 4.86 -2.82
C SER A 32 17.25 6.11 -3.67
N LYS A 33 18.29 6.91 -3.95
CA LYS A 33 18.23 8.08 -4.86
C LYS A 33 17.64 7.72 -6.25
N ASN A 34 17.56 6.42 -6.57
CA ASN A 34 16.96 5.86 -7.76
C ASN A 34 16.08 4.64 -7.41
N SER A 35 14.85 4.88 -6.92
CA SER A 35 13.88 3.82 -6.63
C SER A 35 13.62 2.93 -7.87
N PRO A 36 13.92 1.62 -7.80
CA PRO A 36 13.62 0.70 -8.90
C PRO A 36 12.12 0.62 -9.23
N SER A 37 11.24 0.79 -8.24
CA SER A 37 9.78 0.63 -8.44
C SER A 37 9.23 1.76 -9.30
N VAL A 38 9.76 2.96 -9.17
CA VAL A 38 9.43 4.09 -10.05
C VAL A 38 9.84 3.80 -11.48
N LYS A 39 11.02 3.23 -11.71
CA LYS A 39 11.48 2.86 -13.05
C LYS A 39 10.58 1.79 -13.67
N ILE A 40 10.26 0.76 -12.91
CA ILE A 40 9.36 -0.33 -13.34
C ILE A 40 7.96 0.21 -13.67
N ILE A 41 7.40 1.10 -12.83
CA ILE A 41 6.10 1.71 -13.11
C ILE A 41 6.13 2.53 -14.40
N LYS A 42 7.19 3.33 -14.63
CA LYS A 42 7.34 4.12 -15.86
C LYS A 42 7.41 3.23 -17.11
N GLU A 43 8.17 2.15 -17.03
CA GLU A 43 8.38 1.24 -18.15
C GLU A 43 7.12 0.46 -18.52
N TYR A 44 6.42 -0.09 -17.52
CA TYR A 44 5.34 -1.05 -17.75
C TYR A 44 3.93 -0.49 -17.60
N PHE A 45 3.75 0.69 -16.98
CA PHE A 45 2.42 1.27 -16.74
C PHE A 45 2.27 2.68 -17.35
N ASN A 46 2.98 2.96 -18.44
CA ASN A 46 2.75 4.17 -19.25
C ASN A 46 1.54 4.02 -20.18
N GLU A 47 1.08 5.14 -20.72
CA GLU A 47 -0.12 5.23 -21.57
C GLU A 47 -0.02 4.46 -22.89
N ASN A 48 1.20 4.15 -23.35
CA ASN A 48 1.44 3.43 -24.59
C ASN A 48 1.44 1.91 -24.38
N SER A 49 1.82 1.45 -23.19
CA SER A 49 1.82 0.03 -22.79
C SER A 49 0.40 -0.54 -22.72
N GLN A 50 0.25 -1.83 -22.97
CA GLN A 50 -1.04 -2.49 -22.76
C GLN A 50 -1.37 -2.64 -21.27
N LEU A 51 -0.37 -2.92 -20.43
CA LEU A 51 -0.53 -2.99 -18.97
C LEU A 51 -1.00 -1.66 -18.38
N GLY A 52 -0.46 -0.53 -18.85
CA GLY A 52 -0.92 0.81 -18.45
C GLY A 52 -2.40 1.03 -18.80
N LYS A 53 -2.79 0.73 -20.04
CA LYS A 53 -4.19 0.81 -20.49
C LYS A 53 -5.11 -0.13 -19.72
N GLU A 54 -4.68 -1.36 -19.43
CA GLU A 54 -5.45 -2.30 -18.61
C GLU A 54 -5.59 -1.78 -17.17
N ASN A 55 -4.53 -1.21 -16.60
CA ASN A 55 -4.53 -0.65 -15.25
C ASN A 55 -5.49 0.55 -15.10
N GLU A 56 -5.66 1.38 -16.13
CA GLU A 56 -6.69 2.43 -16.13
C GLU A 56 -8.11 1.85 -15.98
N LEU A 57 -8.39 0.75 -16.66
CA LEU A 57 -9.67 0.05 -16.53
C LEU A 57 -9.89 -0.51 -15.11
N TYR A 58 -8.83 -1.01 -14.47
CA TYR A 58 -8.87 -1.38 -13.05
C TYR A 58 -9.23 -0.18 -12.17
N LYS A 59 -8.55 0.96 -12.34
CA LYS A 59 -8.79 2.17 -11.55
C LYS A 59 -10.23 2.65 -11.66
N VAL A 60 -10.78 2.67 -12.89
CA VAL A 60 -12.17 3.06 -13.14
C VAL A 60 -13.14 2.22 -12.31
N LEU A 61 -13.00 0.89 -12.30
CA LEU A 61 -13.89 -0.02 -11.55
C LEU A 61 -13.71 0.06 -10.03
N ILE A 62 -12.53 0.45 -9.56
CA ILE A 62 -12.24 0.57 -8.13
C ILE A 62 -12.75 1.90 -7.57
N GLU A 63 -12.50 2.99 -8.28
CA GLU A 63 -12.62 4.36 -7.75
C GLU A 63 -13.95 5.03 -8.09
N LYS A 64 -14.53 4.77 -9.27
CA LYS A 64 -15.82 5.36 -9.63
C LYS A 64 -16.94 4.71 -8.83
N LYS A 65 -17.80 5.55 -8.28
CA LYS A 65 -18.99 5.14 -7.52
C LYS A 65 -20.24 5.68 -8.19
N TYR A 66 -21.26 4.84 -8.28
CA TYR A 66 -22.58 5.21 -8.79
C TYR A 66 -23.65 4.96 -7.74
N LYS A 67 -24.80 5.64 -7.89
CA LYS A 67 -25.89 5.53 -6.92
C LYS A 67 -26.77 4.31 -7.17
N THR A 68 -26.85 3.85 -8.42
CA THR A 68 -27.72 2.74 -8.80
C THR A 68 -26.95 1.62 -9.47
N THR A 69 -27.50 0.42 -9.35
CA THR A 69 -27.02 -0.82 -9.97
C THR A 69 -26.97 -0.70 -11.49
N GLU A 70 -27.96 -0.04 -12.11
CA GLU A 70 -28.03 0.15 -13.56
C GLU A 70 -26.85 0.98 -14.07
N GLN A 71 -26.54 2.09 -13.39
CA GLN A 71 -25.40 2.94 -13.74
C GLN A 71 -24.06 2.19 -13.58
N ALA A 72 -23.93 1.38 -12.53
CA ALA A 72 -22.76 0.55 -12.31
C ALA A 72 -22.60 -0.52 -13.41
N ASN A 73 -23.68 -1.16 -13.83
CA ASN A 73 -23.67 -2.13 -14.92
C ASN A 73 -23.24 -1.49 -16.26
N ILE A 74 -23.76 -0.29 -16.58
CA ILE A 74 -23.34 0.46 -17.77
C ILE A 74 -21.82 0.72 -17.74
N LEU A 75 -21.26 1.08 -16.57
CA LEU A 75 -19.81 1.26 -16.43
C LEU A 75 -19.05 -0.05 -16.66
N ILE A 76 -19.48 -1.14 -16.03
CA ILE A 76 -18.83 -2.45 -16.16
C ILE A 76 -18.81 -2.90 -17.63
N GLU A 77 -19.94 -2.78 -18.34
CA GLU A 77 -20.03 -3.11 -19.77
C GLU A 77 -19.11 -2.23 -20.63
N ALA A 78 -19.07 -0.92 -20.36
CA ALA A 78 -18.18 -0.02 -21.07
C ALA A 78 -16.70 -0.37 -20.84
N VAL A 79 -16.34 -0.77 -19.61
CA VAL A 79 -14.99 -1.23 -19.27
C VAL A 79 -14.65 -2.52 -19.99
N ILE A 80 -15.54 -3.52 -19.97
CA ILE A 80 -15.38 -4.79 -20.71
C ILE A 80 -15.17 -4.52 -22.20
N LYS A 81 -16.00 -3.65 -22.80
CA LYS A 81 -15.88 -3.27 -24.21
C LYS A 81 -14.52 -2.65 -24.53
N ASN A 82 -13.95 -1.84 -23.65
CA ASN A 82 -12.61 -1.28 -23.83
C ASN A 82 -11.52 -2.33 -23.57
N ARG A 83 -11.70 -3.24 -22.60
CA ARG A 83 -10.77 -4.33 -22.32
C ARG A 83 -10.58 -5.26 -23.52
N ARG A 84 -11.65 -5.52 -24.28
CA ARG A 84 -11.63 -6.32 -25.53
C ARG A 84 -10.78 -5.69 -26.65
N LYS A 85 -10.57 -4.36 -26.62
CA LYS A 85 -9.72 -3.67 -27.59
C LYS A 85 -8.23 -3.85 -27.31
N LEU A 86 -7.86 -4.28 -26.09
CA LEU A 86 -6.46 -4.51 -25.73
C LEU A 86 -5.94 -5.81 -26.36
N SER A 87 -4.67 -5.81 -26.73
CA SER A 87 -4.02 -6.98 -27.32
C SER A 87 -3.63 -7.98 -26.23
N ASN A 88 -4.39 -9.08 -26.12
CA ASN A 88 -4.11 -10.15 -25.15
C ASN A 88 -2.69 -10.75 -25.30
N ARG A 89 -2.19 -10.87 -26.54
CA ARG A 89 -0.81 -11.34 -26.81
C ARG A 89 0.22 -10.40 -26.18
N LYS A 90 0.10 -9.08 -26.46
CA LYS A 90 1.02 -8.08 -25.92
C LYS A 90 0.91 -7.98 -24.39
N LEU A 91 -0.31 -7.99 -23.85
CA LEU A 91 -0.55 -8.02 -22.40
C LEU A 91 0.17 -9.18 -21.71
N LYS A 92 0.08 -10.39 -22.27
CA LYS A 92 0.75 -11.57 -21.71
C LYS A 92 2.28 -11.41 -21.71
N THR A 93 2.84 -10.85 -22.79
CA THR A 93 4.28 -10.58 -22.89
C THR A 93 4.73 -9.49 -21.92
N GLU A 94 4.06 -8.34 -21.90
CA GLU A 94 4.37 -7.24 -20.98
C GLU A 94 4.28 -7.69 -19.51
N LYS A 95 3.25 -8.46 -19.17
CA LYS A 95 3.06 -9.02 -17.82
C LYS A 95 4.18 -9.98 -17.42
N TYR A 96 4.62 -10.84 -18.34
CA TYR A 96 5.75 -11.73 -18.08
C TYR A 96 7.04 -10.95 -17.82
N ASN A 97 7.33 -9.95 -18.67
CA ASN A 97 8.50 -9.10 -18.53
C ASN A 97 8.46 -8.29 -17.23
N LEU A 98 7.31 -7.70 -16.88
CA LEU A 98 7.10 -7.00 -15.61
C LEU A 98 7.43 -7.89 -14.40
N ILE A 99 6.86 -9.11 -14.37
CA ILE A 99 7.10 -10.06 -13.27
C ILE A 99 8.59 -10.42 -13.22
N LYS A 100 9.24 -10.62 -14.37
CA LYS A 100 10.67 -10.90 -14.44
C LYS A 100 11.49 -9.75 -13.84
N THR A 101 11.24 -8.52 -14.27
CA THR A 101 11.95 -7.33 -13.75
C THR A 101 11.70 -7.13 -12.25
N ILE A 102 10.49 -7.38 -11.74
CA ILE A 102 10.22 -7.33 -10.30
C ILE A 102 11.10 -8.32 -9.54
N LYS A 103 11.19 -9.57 -10.03
CA LYS A 103 12.02 -10.61 -9.39
C LYS A 103 13.52 -10.31 -9.44
N GLU A 104 13.97 -9.55 -10.43
CA GLU A 104 15.36 -9.13 -10.56
C GLU A 104 15.73 -7.98 -9.60
N ASN A 105 14.74 -7.20 -9.14
CA ASN A 105 14.96 -6.01 -8.32
C ASN A 105 14.53 -6.18 -6.84
N TYR A 106 13.69 -7.17 -6.53
CA TYR A 106 13.09 -7.34 -5.21
C TYR A 106 13.09 -8.78 -4.73
N ASP A 107 13.11 -8.95 -3.40
CA ASP A 107 12.80 -10.25 -2.80
C ASP A 107 11.35 -10.64 -3.11
N VAL A 108 11.20 -11.72 -3.86
CA VAL A 108 9.91 -12.19 -4.39
C VAL A 108 8.94 -12.51 -3.25
N THR A 109 9.44 -13.10 -2.16
CA THR A 109 8.62 -13.55 -1.05
C THR A 109 8.06 -12.35 -0.29
N ALA A 110 8.92 -11.39 0.07
CA ALA A 110 8.52 -10.15 0.73
C ALA A 110 7.56 -9.33 -0.14
N PHE A 111 7.90 -9.17 -1.42
CA PHE A 111 7.12 -8.34 -2.35
C PHE A 111 5.69 -8.86 -2.55
N PHE A 112 5.52 -10.15 -2.86
CA PHE A 112 4.19 -10.71 -3.14
C PHE A 112 3.40 -11.07 -1.88
N ASN A 113 4.05 -11.17 -0.72
CA ASN A 113 3.34 -11.35 0.53
C ASN A 113 2.65 -10.07 0.96
N ALA A 114 3.11 -8.87 0.57
CA ALA A 114 2.58 -7.58 1.01
C ALA A 114 1.03 -7.51 0.97
N ARG A 115 0.42 -6.94 2.02
CA ARG A 115 -1.04 -6.83 2.13
C ARG A 115 -1.59 -5.92 1.03
N ILE A 116 -2.63 -6.40 0.34
CA ILE A 116 -3.30 -5.68 -0.74
C ILE A 116 -4.70 -5.23 -0.26
N PRO A 117 -4.98 -3.92 -0.13
CA PRO A 117 -6.33 -3.42 0.07
C PRO A 117 -7.19 -3.75 -1.14
N ASN A 118 -8.50 -3.88 -0.93
CA ASN A 118 -9.45 -4.19 -2.00
C ASN A 118 -9.09 -5.46 -2.79
N TYR A 119 -8.33 -6.40 -2.19
CA TYR A 119 -7.89 -7.64 -2.85
C TYR A 119 -9.05 -8.39 -3.50
N LYS A 120 -10.19 -8.49 -2.82
CA LYS A 120 -11.40 -9.14 -3.35
C LYS A 120 -11.84 -8.48 -4.66
N VAL A 121 -11.95 -7.16 -4.69
CA VAL A 121 -12.34 -6.39 -5.88
C VAL A 121 -11.30 -6.54 -6.99
N LEU A 122 -10.01 -6.38 -6.68
CA LEU A 122 -8.93 -6.56 -7.64
C LEU A 122 -8.92 -7.97 -8.25
N ALA A 123 -9.17 -9.00 -7.43
CA ALA A 123 -9.27 -10.38 -7.88
C ALA A 123 -10.49 -10.58 -8.79
N SER A 124 -11.64 -10.03 -8.43
CA SER A 124 -12.85 -10.08 -9.26
C SER A 124 -12.66 -9.38 -10.62
N VAL A 125 -12.02 -8.20 -10.65
CA VAL A 125 -11.70 -7.52 -11.93
C VAL A 125 -10.77 -8.37 -12.78
N TYR A 126 -9.77 -9.02 -12.18
CA TYR A 126 -8.89 -9.93 -12.91
C TYR A 126 -9.63 -11.12 -13.51
N THR A 127 -10.49 -11.78 -12.73
CA THR A 127 -11.33 -12.88 -13.25
C THR A 127 -12.19 -12.39 -14.41
N LEU A 128 -12.82 -11.22 -14.26
CA LEU A 128 -13.61 -10.61 -15.34
C LEU A 128 -12.77 -10.37 -16.60
N PHE A 129 -11.56 -9.82 -16.48
CA PHE A 129 -10.70 -9.54 -17.64
C PHE A 129 -10.08 -10.79 -18.27
N GLU A 130 -9.74 -11.79 -17.47
CA GLU A 130 -9.23 -13.06 -18.00
C GLU A 130 -10.33 -13.76 -18.80
N ASN A 131 -11.58 -13.76 -18.33
CA ASN A 131 -12.71 -14.36 -19.05
C ASN A 131 -12.90 -13.72 -20.44
N GLU A 132 -12.63 -12.42 -20.58
CA GLU A 132 -12.65 -11.72 -21.87
C GLU A 132 -11.51 -12.13 -22.83
N SER A 133 -10.55 -12.93 -22.36
CA SER A 133 -9.37 -13.36 -23.11
C SER A 133 -9.31 -14.85 -23.42
N VAL A 134 -10.17 -15.67 -22.81
CA VAL A 134 -10.25 -17.13 -23.06
C VAL A 134 -11.35 -17.43 -24.07
N LYS A 135 -11.11 -18.39 -24.98
CA LYS A 135 -12.11 -18.89 -25.96
C LYS A 135 -12.88 -20.12 -25.45
N ASP A 136 -12.54 -20.62 -24.26
CA ASP A 136 -13.08 -21.85 -23.67
C ASP A 136 -14.26 -21.53 -22.75
N VAL A 137 -14.96 -22.59 -22.31
CA VAL A 137 -16.08 -22.50 -21.36
C VAL A 137 -15.66 -21.77 -20.10
N VAL A 138 -16.26 -20.60 -19.89
CA VAL A 138 -16.10 -19.78 -18.69
C VAL A 138 -16.92 -20.39 -17.56
N ASP A 139 -16.36 -20.42 -16.35
CA ASP A 139 -17.14 -20.75 -15.14
C ASP A 139 -18.14 -19.62 -14.89
N THR A 140 -19.40 -19.86 -15.25
CA THR A 140 -20.47 -18.87 -15.21
C THR A 140 -20.79 -18.40 -13.79
N ILE A 141 -20.51 -19.22 -12.77
CA ILE A 141 -20.69 -18.86 -11.37
C ILE A 141 -19.58 -17.90 -10.95
N GLU A 142 -18.31 -18.23 -11.25
CA GLU A 142 -17.17 -17.39 -10.89
C GLU A 142 -17.22 -16.01 -11.58
N GLU A 143 -17.67 -15.98 -12.84
CA GLU A 143 -17.90 -14.72 -13.57
C GLU A 143 -19.01 -13.88 -12.91
N THR A 144 -20.13 -14.51 -12.55
CA THR A 144 -21.27 -13.84 -11.91
C THR A 144 -20.89 -13.28 -10.55
N ASP A 145 -20.24 -14.07 -9.70
CA ASP A 145 -19.76 -13.63 -8.37
C ASP A 145 -18.76 -12.47 -8.48
N SER A 146 -17.90 -12.50 -9.50
CA SER A 146 -16.96 -11.42 -9.79
C SER A 146 -17.67 -10.14 -10.20
N LYS A 147 -18.66 -10.22 -11.11
CA LYS A 147 -19.48 -9.06 -11.50
C LYS A 147 -20.25 -8.49 -10.31
N ILE A 148 -20.87 -9.33 -9.47
CA ILE A 148 -21.56 -8.90 -8.25
C ILE A 148 -20.61 -8.16 -7.33
N THR A 149 -19.41 -8.71 -7.06
CA THR A 149 -18.42 -8.06 -6.19
C THR A 149 -17.99 -6.68 -6.72
N ILE A 150 -17.80 -6.55 -8.04
CA ILE A 150 -17.44 -5.26 -8.67
C ILE A 150 -18.61 -4.28 -8.58
N LEU A 151 -19.83 -4.76 -8.86
CA LEU A 151 -21.05 -3.97 -8.77
C LEU A 151 -21.25 -3.43 -7.37
N GLU A 152 -21.16 -4.30 -6.35
CA GLU A 152 -21.19 -3.91 -4.94
C GLU A 152 -20.13 -2.86 -4.65
N ASN A 153 -18.88 -3.03 -5.10
CA ASN A 153 -17.86 -2.00 -4.89
C ASN A 153 -18.26 -0.64 -5.49
N ILE A 154 -18.88 -0.62 -6.68
CA ILE A 154 -19.27 0.62 -7.35
C ILE A 154 -20.49 1.27 -6.68
N THR A 155 -21.46 0.47 -6.21
CA THR A 155 -22.74 0.95 -5.66
C THR A 155 -22.73 1.16 -4.15
N PHE A 156 -21.81 0.54 -3.41
CA PHE A 156 -21.78 0.63 -1.94
C PHE A 156 -21.36 2.03 -1.48
N SER A 157 -22.38 2.84 -1.16
CA SER A 157 -22.24 4.13 -0.50
C SER A 157 -22.22 3.93 1.03
N ASN A 158 -21.08 3.53 1.59
CA ASN A 158 -20.84 3.70 3.02
C ASN A 158 -19.45 4.29 3.27
N THR A 159 -19.50 5.59 3.59
CA THR A 159 -18.76 6.26 4.68
C THR A 159 -17.35 5.74 5.01
N LYS A 160 -16.35 6.60 4.76
CA LYS A 160 -14.92 6.51 5.16
C LYS A 160 -13.98 5.67 4.29
N THR A 161 -14.10 5.70 2.96
CA THR A 161 -12.92 5.43 2.13
C THR A 161 -12.06 6.69 2.08
N THR A 162 -10.86 6.57 2.61
CA THR A 162 -9.79 7.57 2.63
C THR A 162 -9.56 8.12 1.23
N LYS A 163 -10.09 9.33 0.95
CA LYS A 163 -9.92 10.10 -0.28
C LYS A 163 -8.48 10.54 -0.58
N SER A 164 -7.46 9.95 0.03
CA SER A 164 -6.10 10.50 -0.01
C SER A 164 -5.05 9.41 -0.07
N GLN A 165 -4.80 8.87 -1.27
CA GLN A 165 -3.50 8.27 -1.60
C GLN A 165 -3.29 8.13 -3.12
N ASN A 166 -4.35 7.96 -3.93
CA ASN A 166 -4.20 7.64 -5.35
C ASN A 166 -4.14 8.82 -6.34
N LYS A 167 -4.62 10.02 -5.95
CA LYS A 167 -4.65 11.20 -6.86
C LYS A 167 -3.28 11.65 -7.36
N VAL A 168 -2.20 11.28 -6.68
CA VAL A 168 -0.86 11.74 -7.07
C VAL A 168 -0.26 10.89 -8.19
N VAL A 169 -0.74 9.64 -8.37
CA VAL A 169 -0.22 8.75 -9.42
C VAL A 169 -1.00 8.91 -10.73
N GLU A 170 -2.28 9.31 -10.69
CA GLU A 170 -3.07 9.59 -11.90
C GLU A 170 -2.56 10.78 -12.72
N ASN A 171 -1.96 11.79 -12.08
CA ASN A 171 -1.35 12.92 -12.79
C ASN A 171 0.10 12.65 -13.22
N TYR A 172 0.66 11.50 -12.86
CA TYR A 172 2.06 11.18 -13.15
C TYR A 172 2.27 10.63 -14.56
N SER A 173 1.29 9.92 -15.12
CA SER A 173 1.41 9.30 -16.45
C SER A 173 1.18 10.29 -17.60
N THR A 174 0.32 11.28 -17.38
CA THR A 174 -0.16 12.26 -18.38
C THR A 174 0.72 13.50 -18.54
N GLN A 175 1.76 13.65 -17.70
CA GLN A 175 2.60 14.85 -17.65
C GLN A 175 3.89 14.71 -18.47
N ASP A 176 4.42 15.82 -18.98
CA ASP A 176 5.70 15.88 -19.71
C ASP A 176 6.87 15.41 -18.84
N SER A 177 7.96 14.94 -19.46
CA SER A 177 9.10 14.28 -18.79
C SER A 177 9.71 15.07 -17.63
N ASP A 178 9.84 16.38 -17.79
CA ASP A 178 10.35 17.29 -16.74
C ASP A 178 9.32 17.54 -15.63
N VAL A 179 8.04 17.62 -15.99
CA VAL A 179 6.94 17.77 -15.02
C VAL A 179 6.83 16.51 -14.16
N ARG A 180 7.06 15.31 -14.72
CA ARG A 180 7.11 14.05 -13.96
C ARG A 180 8.30 13.98 -13.01
N LEU A 181 9.46 14.51 -13.40
CA LEU A 181 10.62 14.61 -12.50
C LEU A 181 10.32 15.56 -11.34
N LEU A 182 9.71 16.71 -11.63
CA LEU A 182 9.21 17.66 -10.66
C LEU A 182 8.14 17.06 -9.74
N THR A 183 7.17 16.30 -10.24
CA THR A 183 6.15 15.65 -9.40
C THR A 183 6.75 14.55 -8.54
N TYR A 184 7.73 13.81 -9.05
CA TYR A 184 8.49 12.85 -8.26
C TYR A 184 9.32 13.53 -7.17
N GLN A 185 10.08 14.57 -7.51
CA GLN A 185 10.78 15.39 -6.53
C GLN A 185 9.81 15.98 -5.52
N LEU A 186 8.65 16.48 -5.94
CA LEU A 186 7.65 17.07 -5.05
C LEU A 186 6.93 16.02 -4.18
N LEU A 187 6.82 14.77 -4.63
CA LEU A 187 6.35 13.62 -3.84
C LEU A 187 7.38 13.18 -2.81
N VAL A 188 8.63 13.00 -3.24
CA VAL A 188 9.77 12.66 -2.40
C VAL A 188 10.03 13.78 -1.40
N ASP A 189 9.95 15.04 -1.81
CA ASP A 189 10.09 16.23 -0.98
C ASP A 189 8.90 16.42 -0.07
N LYS A 190 7.64 16.16 -0.49
CA LYS A 190 6.49 16.20 0.44
C LYS A 190 6.57 15.08 1.47
N PHE A 191 7.01 13.90 1.07
CA PHE A 191 7.24 12.78 1.98
C PHE A 191 8.39 13.13 2.94
N ASN A 192 9.54 13.51 2.41
CA ASN A 192 10.72 13.93 3.16
C ASN A 192 10.44 15.14 4.03
N LYS A 193 9.59 16.10 3.65
CA LYS A 193 9.22 17.28 4.44
C LYS A 193 8.16 16.96 5.50
N LYS A 194 7.27 16.00 5.23
CA LYS A 194 6.31 15.48 6.22
C LYS A 194 7.00 14.59 7.27
N TYR A 195 8.09 13.93 6.88
CA TYR A 195 8.82 12.97 7.70
C TYR A 195 10.27 13.39 7.99
N SER A 196 10.66 14.64 7.70
CA SER A 196 12.04 15.16 7.87
C SER A 196 12.48 15.16 9.32
N ASN A 197 11.50 15.33 10.21
CA ASN A 197 11.72 15.42 11.64
C ASN A 197 11.69 14.05 12.33
N LEU A 198 11.46 12.97 11.56
CA LEU A 198 11.49 11.62 12.10
C LEU A 198 12.92 11.21 12.45
N ASN A 199 13.11 10.73 13.67
CA ASN A 199 14.35 10.08 14.09
C ASN A 199 14.49 8.69 13.46
N GLU A 200 15.70 8.11 13.53
CA GLU A 200 15.99 6.81 12.92
C GLU A 200 15.11 5.67 13.45
N SER A 201 14.72 5.70 14.72
CA SER A 201 13.80 4.69 15.28
C SER A 201 12.41 4.79 14.67
N GLN A 202 11.90 6.01 14.44
CA GLN A 202 10.63 6.26 13.76
C GLN A 202 10.68 5.83 12.29
N LYS A 203 11.78 6.12 11.58
CA LYS A 203 11.98 5.65 10.20
C LYS A 203 12.01 4.12 10.12
N ASN A 204 12.76 3.47 11.02
CA ASN A 204 12.86 2.03 11.07
C ASN A 204 11.51 1.37 11.38
N LEU A 205 10.75 1.93 12.33
CA LEU A 205 9.40 1.46 12.65
C LEU A 205 8.48 1.50 11.41
N LEU A 206 8.50 2.61 10.66
CA LEU A 206 7.70 2.73 9.45
C LEU A 206 8.16 1.76 8.35
N ARG A 207 9.47 1.56 8.19
CA ARG A 207 10.03 0.59 7.24
C ARG A 207 9.54 -0.82 7.53
N GLU A 208 9.69 -1.28 8.78
CA GLU A 208 9.25 -2.61 9.21
C GLU A 208 7.73 -2.77 9.11
N TYR A 209 6.98 -1.73 9.44
CA TYR A 209 5.53 -1.74 9.28
C TYR A 209 5.10 -1.86 7.81
N ILE A 210 5.74 -1.13 6.88
CA ILE A 210 5.41 -1.22 5.46
C ILE A 210 5.80 -2.59 4.89
N ASN A 211 6.99 -3.09 5.24
CA ASN A 211 7.53 -4.35 4.73
C ASN A 211 6.77 -5.59 5.26
N ASN A 212 6.31 -5.55 6.52
CA ASN A 212 5.70 -6.71 7.18
C ASN A 212 4.18 -6.60 7.39
N LEU A 213 3.51 -5.70 6.66
CA LEU A 213 2.06 -5.44 6.74
C LEU A 213 1.16 -6.68 6.57
N SER A 214 1.71 -7.77 6.04
CA SER A 214 1.03 -9.06 5.79
C SER A 214 1.69 -10.26 6.46
N ASN A 215 2.89 -10.12 7.03
CA ASN A 215 3.44 -11.08 7.97
C ASN A 215 3.17 -10.59 9.40
N THR A 216 1.92 -10.77 9.84
CA THR A 216 1.40 -10.22 11.10
C THR A 216 2.16 -10.70 12.33
N ASN A 217 2.79 -11.88 12.27
CA ASN A 217 3.53 -12.43 13.41
C ASN A 217 4.89 -11.74 13.57
N SER A 218 5.68 -11.64 12.50
CA SER A 218 6.96 -10.92 12.52
C SER A 218 6.80 -9.45 12.90
N LEU A 219 5.77 -8.79 12.37
CA LEU A 219 5.48 -7.40 12.70
C LEU A 219 5.07 -7.24 14.17
N ARG A 220 4.33 -8.22 14.74
CA ARG A 220 3.96 -8.21 16.15
C ARG A 220 5.19 -8.32 17.05
N GLU A 221 6.07 -9.29 16.79
CA GLU A 221 7.30 -9.50 17.55
C GLU A 221 8.22 -8.28 17.51
N PHE A 222 8.34 -7.66 16.33
CA PHE A 222 9.09 -6.40 16.17
C PHE A 222 8.50 -5.27 17.03
N ILE A 223 7.17 -5.07 16.95
CA ILE A 223 6.47 -4.05 17.74
C ILE A 223 6.61 -4.31 19.25
N ASP A 224 6.51 -5.55 19.71
CA ASP A 224 6.70 -5.91 21.12
C ASP A 224 8.12 -5.61 21.62
N THR A 225 9.11 -5.88 20.76
CA THR A 225 10.51 -5.57 21.04
C THR A 225 10.73 -4.05 21.15
N GLU A 226 10.15 -3.28 20.22
CA GLU A 226 10.25 -1.82 20.24
C GLU A 226 9.50 -1.19 21.41
N VAL A 227 8.33 -1.71 21.81
CA VAL A 227 7.62 -1.28 23.03
C VAL A 227 8.49 -1.46 24.27
N THR A 228 9.19 -2.60 24.36
CA THR A 228 10.12 -2.89 25.46
C THR A 228 11.28 -1.89 25.49
N LYS A 229 11.85 -1.55 24.33
CA LYS A 229 12.91 -0.52 24.21
C LYS A 229 12.41 0.87 24.58
N VAL A 230 11.21 1.25 24.14
CA VAL A 230 10.59 2.54 24.49
C VAL A 230 10.42 2.64 26.01
N LYS A 231 9.88 1.60 26.64
CA LYS A 231 9.70 1.56 28.11
C LYS A 231 11.01 1.70 28.87
N SER A 232 12.07 1.00 28.45
CA SER A 232 13.36 1.09 29.14
C SER A 232 13.95 2.49 29.04
N LYS A 233 13.89 3.12 27.85
CA LYS A 233 14.31 4.51 27.66
C LYS A 233 13.49 5.48 28.52
N LEU A 234 12.15 5.41 28.49
CA LEU A 234 11.30 6.29 29.30
C LEU A 234 11.56 6.12 30.81
N LYS A 235 11.80 4.89 31.30
CA LYS A 235 12.21 4.65 32.70
C LYS A 235 13.56 5.29 33.04
N ASN A 236 14.52 5.24 32.11
CA ASN A 236 15.82 5.89 32.29
C ASN A 236 15.70 7.43 32.31
N HIS A 237 14.75 8.02 31.59
CA HIS A 237 14.45 9.45 31.73
C HIS A 237 13.74 9.75 33.05
N LEU A 238 12.82 8.90 33.48
CA LEU A 238 12.07 9.07 34.73
C LEU A 238 12.97 9.19 35.96
N SER A 239 14.11 8.47 36.00
CA SER A 239 15.07 8.56 37.10
C SER A 239 15.84 9.88 37.15
N LYS A 240 15.93 10.61 36.02
CA LYS A 240 16.64 11.90 35.89
C LYS A 240 15.74 13.12 36.12
N ILE A 241 14.42 12.93 36.23
CA ILE A 241 13.45 14.00 36.40
C ILE A 241 13.18 14.26 37.88
N ASN A 242 13.44 15.50 38.30
CA ASN A 242 13.18 15.97 39.66
C ASN A 242 11.78 16.57 39.83
N ASP A 243 11.16 17.09 38.76
CA ASP A 243 9.83 17.70 38.85
C ASP A 243 8.75 16.65 39.12
N LYS A 244 7.99 16.86 40.21
CA LYS A 244 6.99 15.91 40.71
C LYS A 244 5.85 15.70 39.71
N ILE A 245 5.39 16.76 39.05
CA ILE A 245 4.26 16.70 38.11
C ILE A 245 4.67 15.93 36.84
N THR A 246 5.83 16.27 36.28
CA THR A 246 6.39 15.59 35.10
C THR A 246 6.68 14.12 35.38
N LYS A 247 7.15 13.79 36.58
CA LYS A 247 7.38 12.41 37.01
C LYS A 247 6.08 11.59 37.06
N ILE A 248 4.99 12.17 37.57
CA ILE A 248 3.66 11.54 37.57
C ILE A 248 3.17 11.29 36.14
N LYS A 249 3.20 12.31 35.28
CA LYS A 249 2.75 12.21 33.88
C LYS A 249 3.55 11.20 33.07
N LEU A 250 4.88 11.17 33.24
CA LEU A 250 5.74 10.21 32.54
C LEU A 250 5.51 8.78 33.04
N THR A 251 5.27 8.60 34.34
CA THR A 251 4.92 7.27 34.91
C THR A 251 3.61 6.75 34.33
N GLU A 252 2.61 7.63 34.17
CA GLU A 252 1.34 7.30 33.54
C GLU A 252 1.51 6.96 32.05
N ALA A 253 2.29 7.76 31.30
CA ALA A 253 2.61 7.49 29.91
C ALA A 253 3.30 6.12 29.72
N ILE A 254 4.23 5.75 30.62
CA ILE A 254 4.90 4.43 30.63
C ILE A 254 3.89 3.30 30.83
N LYS A 255 2.95 3.44 31.78
CA LYS A 255 1.89 2.43 32.02
C LYS A 255 0.98 2.25 30.80
N HIS A 256 0.64 3.34 30.11
CA HIS A 256 -0.21 3.28 28.93
C HIS A 256 0.46 2.67 27.68
N THR A 257 1.80 2.52 27.67
CA THR A 257 2.54 1.97 26.52
C THR A 257 2.06 0.56 26.14
N ASP A 258 1.74 -0.31 27.10
CA ASP A 258 1.27 -1.68 26.80
C ASP A 258 -0.12 -1.68 26.16
N ASN A 259 -1.02 -0.86 26.69
CA ASN A 259 -2.40 -0.80 26.24
C ASN A 259 -2.52 -0.10 24.89
N ALA A 260 -1.66 0.88 24.60
CA ALA A 260 -1.66 1.63 23.36
C ALA A 260 -1.19 0.82 22.13
N VAL A 261 -0.47 -0.28 22.37
CA VAL A 261 0.19 -1.08 21.32
C VAL A 261 -0.16 -2.58 21.43
N GLY A 262 -1.01 -2.98 22.38
CA GLY A 262 -1.39 -4.37 22.65
C GLY A 262 -2.34 -5.00 21.62
N GLY A 263 -2.56 -6.32 21.73
CA GLY A 263 -3.52 -7.08 20.92
C GLY A 263 -2.90 -7.95 19.82
N LYS A 264 -3.67 -8.96 19.35
CA LYS A 264 -3.21 -10.01 18.42
C LYS A 264 -2.77 -9.49 17.04
N PHE A 265 -3.35 -8.38 16.58
CA PHE A 265 -3.03 -7.79 15.28
C PHE A 265 -2.49 -6.38 15.44
N VAL A 266 -1.43 -6.06 14.69
CA VAL A 266 -0.88 -4.71 14.63
C VAL A 266 -1.80 -3.84 13.77
N LYS A 267 -2.30 -2.75 14.35
CA LYS A 267 -3.12 -1.73 13.69
C LYS A 267 -2.30 -0.47 13.46
N ASP A 268 -2.71 0.35 12.51
CA ASP A 268 -2.11 1.64 12.19
C ASP A 268 -2.03 2.53 13.46
N SER A 269 -3.06 2.45 14.31
CA SER A 269 -3.10 3.15 15.60
C SER A 269 -1.96 2.76 16.55
N HIS A 270 -1.52 1.50 16.53
CA HIS A 270 -0.42 1.03 17.37
C HIS A 270 0.90 1.64 16.90
N VAL A 271 1.11 1.71 15.59
CA VAL A 271 2.30 2.34 14.98
C VAL A 271 2.33 3.84 15.28
N VAL A 272 1.19 4.53 15.11
CA VAL A 272 1.09 5.97 15.43
C VAL A 272 1.38 6.23 16.90
N SER A 273 0.89 5.39 17.82
CA SER A 273 1.22 5.51 19.25
C SER A 273 2.71 5.35 19.50
N LEU A 274 3.35 4.34 18.91
CA LEU A 274 4.78 4.10 19.08
C LEU A 274 5.64 5.22 18.49
N MET A 275 5.24 5.79 17.36
CA MET A 275 5.85 6.99 16.75
C MET A 275 5.83 8.19 17.70
N ARG A 276 4.71 8.41 18.41
CA ARG A 276 4.58 9.49 19.41
C ARG A 276 5.51 9.26 20.60
N TYR A 277 5.66 8.01 21.05
CA TYR A 277 6.60 7.70 22.13
C TYR A 277 8.06 7.94 21.74
N TYR A 278 8.45 7.65 20.51
CA TYR A 278 9.79 8.01 20.04
C TYR A 278 10.00 9.53 19.95
N GLU A 279 8.97 10.31 19.61
CA GLU A 279 9.07 11.77 19.64
C GLU A 279 9.23 12.27 21.08
N LEU A 280 8.44 11.74 22.01
CA LEU A 280 8.57 12.05 23.44
C LEU A 280 9.98 11.73 23.97
N ILE A 281 10.55 10.58 23.60
CA ILE A 281 11.93 10.23 23.99
C ILE A 281 12.91 11.26 23.42
N LYS A 282 12.77 11.64 22.15
CA LYS A 282 13.63 12.65 21.52
C LYS A 282 13.52 14.01 22.22
N GLU A 283 12.32 14.44 22.60
CA GLU A 283 12.12 15.66 23.38
C GLU A 283 12.79 15.57 24.76
N LEU A 284 12.64 14.44 25.48
CA LEU A 284 13.27 14.21 26.78
C LEU A 284 14.80 14.11 26.68
N ASP A 285 15.33 13.53 25.61
CA ASP A 285 16.77 13.50 25.31
C ASP A 285 17.33 14.91 25.12
N ASN A 286 16.62 15.78 24.40
CA ASN A 286 17.04 17.17 24.21
C ASN A 286 17.04 17.95 25.54
N VAL A 287 15.96 17.83 26.33
CA VAL A 287 15.87 18.49 27.65
C VAL A 287 16.97 18.04 28.63
N HIS A 288 17.44 16.80 28.51
CA HIS A 288 18.55 16.30 29.34
C HIS A 288 19.94 16.60 28.77
N LYS A 289 20.06 17.03 27.51
CA LYS A 289 21.32 17.52 26.92
C LYS A 289 21.56 19.00 27.20
N ASP A 290 20.48 19.77 27.36
CA ASP A 290 20.52 21.21 27.66
C ASP A 290 20.60 21.52 29.18
N LYS A 291 20.91 20.50 30.01
CA LYS A 291 21.16 20.61 31.45
C LYS A 291 22.53 20.07 31.78
#